data_AF-A0A1H2HKU8-F1
#
_entry.id   AF-A0A1H2HKU8-F1
#
_cell.length_a   1.000
_cell.length_b   1.000
_cell.length_c   1.000
_cell.angle_alpha   90.00
_cell.angle_beta   90.00
_cell.angle_gamma   90.00
#
_symmetry.space_group_name_H-M   'P 1'
#
loop_
_entity.id
_entity.type
_entity.pdbx_description
1 polymer ?
#
loop_
_entity_poly.entity_id
_entity_poly.type
_entity_poly.pdbx_seq_one_letter_code
_entity_poly.pdbx_strand_id
1 'polypeptide(L)'
;DGFDDLIIGASNADSNGINSGSSYVVFGKASGFDVTMSLSDLDGDNGFRIDGVTEFDQSGSSVSGAGDVNGDGFDDLIVGAHGAADANGDRSGSSYVVFGKSSGFGAVFNVSSLDDTNGFRLDGVTTGERLGQSVSGAGDVNGDGFDDLIVGAPRANPNGNDSGSSYVIFGRSSFVDDVDFPGTPGDDIFTGTKAAESFEGGDGNDRMIGRGGADSFDGGAGNDYIRILGDDFQHVDGGTGIDTLGFAGSGFNLDLSSVIDNIHGIETIALYGVGDNTLTLTAQDVIDLSDTTNTLKVKGNVGDSVVGLSSGWTDGGVHGNFHTYTQDDAVLLIGVNVTTDFA
;
A
#
# COMPACT_ATOMS: atom_id res chain seq x y z
N ASP A 1 -4.15 11.43 23.36
CA ASP A 1 -4.87 11.20 24.65
C ASP A 1 -6.35 11.66 24.59
N GLY A 2 -6.94 11.68 23.39
CA GLY A 2 -8.28 12.20 23.15
C GLY A 2 -8.35 13.72 22.97
N PHE A 3 -7.22 14.43 23.04
CA PHE A 3 -7.10 15.83 22.62
C PHE A 3 -6.29 15.94 21.34
N ASP A 4 -6.75 16.80 20.42
CA ASP A 4 -6.00 17.12 19.21
C ASP A 4 -4.75 17.95 19.57
N ASP A 5 -3.64 17.61 18.94
CA ASP A 5 -2.37 18.32 19.05
C ASP A 5 -2.19 19.32 17.89
N LEU A 6 -1.18 20.19 17.99
CA LEU A 6 -0.88 21.19 16.97
C LEU A 6 0.54 21.03 16.44
N ILE A 7 0.70 20.93 15.12
CA ILE A 7 2.00 21.02 14.45
C ILE A 7 2.20 22.40 13.78
N ILE A 8 3.38 22.99 13.95
CA ILE A 8 3.74 24.32 13.43
C ILE A 8 5.08 24.24 12.70
N GLY A 9 5.10 24.62 11.43
CA GLY A 9 6.32 24.70 10.63
C GLY A 9 7.11 26.01 10.84
N ALA A 10 8.44 25.90 10.88
CA ALA A 10 9.38 27.02 11.01
C ALA A 10 10.60 26.80 10.10
N SER A 11 10.37 26.83 8.78
CA SER A 11 11.37 26.48 7.75
C SER A 11 12.63 27.34 7.69
N ASN A 12 12.65 28.49 8.35
CA ASN A 12 13.82 29.38 8.41
C ASN A 12 14.49 29.34 9.80
N ALA A 13 14.14 28.36 10.64
CA ALA A 13 14.88 28.13 11.88
C ALA A 13 16.30 27.66 11.57
N ASP A 14 17.25 28.03 12.43
CA ASP A 14 18.67 27.74 12.23
C ASP A 14 19.17 26.66 13.22
N SER A 15 18.33 25.67 13.55
CA SER A 15 18.62 24.66 14.57
C SER A 15 19.87 23.82 14.25
N ASN A 16 20.07 23.48 12.97
CA ASN A 16 21.21 22.72 12.45
C ASN A 16 21.93 23.45 11.31
N GLY A 17 21.96 24.79 11.34
CA GLY A 17 22.57 25.63 10.30
C GLY A 17 21.54 26.52 9.60
N ILE A 18 22.00 27.42 8.73
CA ILE A 18 21.15 28.46 8.15
C ILE A 18 19.97 27.85 7.37
N ASN A 19 18.74 28.24 7.70
CA ASN A 19 17.50 27.70 7.12
C ASN A 19 17.43 26.16 7.10
N SER A 20 18.01 25.49 8.09
CA SER A 20 17.82 24.04 8.28
C SER A 20 16.36 23.70 8.58
N GLY A 21 15.67 24.62 9.24
CA GLY A 21 14.26 24.52 9.55
C GLY A 21 13.97 23.63 10.75
N SER A 22 12.84 23.91 11.38
CA SER A 22 12.27 23.11 12.46
C SER A 22 10.76 23.05 12.32
N SER A 23 10.14 22.10 13.01
CA SER A 23 8.70 22.11 13.32
C SER A 23 8.50 21.97 14.82
N TYR A 24 7.31 22.31 15.31
CA TYR A 24 6.96 22.22 16.73
C TYR A 24 5.63 21.50 16.86
N VAL A 25 5.58 20.51 17.75
CA VAL A 25 4.37 19.82 18.15
C VAL A 25 4.00 20.28 19.54
N VAL A 26 2.77 20.75 19.73
CA VAL A 26 2.24 21.20 21.02
C VAL A 26 1.12 20.27 21.41
N PHE A 27 1.23 19.65 22.58
CA PHE A 27 0.22 18.70 23.04
C PHE A 27 -1.05 19.40 23.51
N GLY A 28 -2.18 18.96 22.96
CA GLY A 28 -3.52 19.31 23.34
C GLY A 28 -3.79 18.94 24.80
N LYS A 29 -4.62 19.73 25.46
CA LYS A 29 -5.01 19.45 26.84
C LYS A 29 -6.36 20.05 27.17
N ALA A 30 -7.07 19.40 28.09
CA ALA A 30 -8.40 19.81 28.55
C ALA A 30 -8.48 21.26 29.05
N SER A 31 -7.39 21.77 29.64
CA SER A 31 -7.32 23.16 30.13
C SER A 31 -7.21 24.19 29.02
N GLY A 32 -6.98 23.76 27.78
CA GLY A 32 -6.58 24.62 26.67
C GLY A 32 -5.19 25.23 26.87
N PHE A 33 -4.92 26.27 26.08
CA PHE A 33 -3.64 26.98 26.06
C PHE A 33 -3.76 28.39 26.65
N ASP A 34 -2.66 28.90 27.17
CA ASP A 34 -2.54 30.31 27.51
C ASP A 34 -2.59 31.19 26.24
N VAL A 35 -2.99 32.45 26.39
CA VAL A 35 -3.06 33.41 25.27
C VAL A 35 -1.71 33.62 24.57
N THR A 36 -0.61 33.38 25.30
CA THR A 36 0.75 33.42 24.79
C THR A 36 1.49 32.19 25.31
N MET A 37 2.15 31.48 24.40
CA MET A 37 2.99 30.32 24.70
C MET A 37 4.33 30.51 23.99
N SER A 38 5.44 30.19 24.67
CA SER A 38 6.75 30.14 24.04
C SER A 38 7.07 28.72 23.62
N LEU A 39 7.36 28.51 22.33
CA LEU A 39 7.73 27.20 21.80
C LEU A 39 9.12 26.74 22.26
N SER A 40 9.92 27.64 22.87
CA SER A 40 11.17 27.29 23.55
C SER A 40 10.97 26.50 24.84
N ASP A 41 9.76 26.54 25.39
CA ASP A 41 9.44 25.95 26.69
C ASP A 41 8.89 24.53 26.53
N LEU A 42 8.93 24.00 25.30
CA LEU A 42 8.58 22.61 25.02
C LEU A 42 9.63 21.68 25.59
N ASP A 43 9.20 20.70 26.38
CA ASP A 43 10.09 19.85 27.19
C ASP A 43 9.89 18.34 26.98
N GLY A 44 8.93 17.94 26.15
CA GLY A 44 8.51 16.57 25.93
C GLY A 44 7.22 16.18 26.65
N ASP A 45 6.86 16.88 27.73
CA ASP A 45 5.60 16.64 28.46
C ASP A 45 4.46 17.52 27.93
N ASN A 46 4.79 18.67 27.33
CA ASN A 46 3.84 19.64 26.78
C ASN A 46 3.95 19.80 25.25
N GLY A 47 4.78 18.98 24.61
CA GLY A 47 5.13 19.04 23.19
C GLY A 47 6.64 18.96 22.98
N PHE A 48 7.07 19.03 21.72
CA PHE A 48 8.47 18.89 21.34
C PHE A 48 8.80 19.62 20.03
N ARG A 49 10.08 19.87 19.80
CA ARG A 49 10.60 20.42 18.55
C ARG A 49 11.14 19.30 17.65
N ILE A 50 10.87 19.38 16.36
CA ILE A 50 11.42 18.50 15.31
C ILE A 50 12.44 19.32 14.51
N ASP A 51 13.71 18.94 14.52
CA ASP A 51 14.78 19.66 13.82
C ASP A 51 15.13 19.01 12.48
N GLY A 52 15.32 19.83 11.44
CA GLY A 52 15.83 19.44 10.12
C GLY A 52 17.28 18.96 10.16
N VAL A 53 17.83 18.49 9.04
CA VAL A 53 19.12 17.78 9.03
C VAL A 53 20.30 18.73 8.85
N THR A 54 20.28 19.55 7.80
CA THR A 54 21.41 20.38 7.38
C THR A 54 20.97 21.76 6.88
N GLU A 55 21.93 22.63 6.60
CA GLU A 55 21.68 23.97 6.07
C GLU A 55 20.84 23.94 4.78
N PHE A 56 19.93 24.90 4.65
CA PHE A 56 19.02 25.06 3.52
C PHE A 56 18.02 23.94 3.26
N ASP A 57 17.85 22.96 4.17
CA ASP A 57 16.82 21.92 4.06
C ASP A 57 15.39 22.50 4.03
N GLN A 58 15.20 23.62 4.73
CA GLN A 58 13.89 24.25 4.91
C GLN A 58 12.85 23.28 5.49
N SER A 59 13.26 22.41 6.41
CA SER A 59 12.36 21.47 7.10
C SER A 59 11.24 22.22 7.84
N GLY A 60 10.01 21.71 7.78
CA GLY A 60 8.84 22.42 8.29
C GLY A 60 8.34 23.51 7.34
N SER A 61 8.66 23.42 6.05
CA SER A 61 8.08 24.29 5.00
C SER A 61 6.61 23.97 4.71
N SER A 62 6.23 22.72 4.93
CA SER A 62 4.85 22.23 4.93
C SER A 62 4.77 21.14 6.01
N VAL A 63 3.69 21.11 6.79
CA VAL A 63 3.47 20.14 7.87
C VAL A 63 2.02 19.71 7.88
N SER A 64 1.74 18.47 8.27
CA SER A 64 0.38 17.96 8.48
C SER A 64 0.38 16.83 9.52
N GLY A 65 -0.78 16.60 10.14
CA GLY A 65 -1.09 15.27 10.69
C GLY A 65 -1.19 14.28 9.52
N ALA A 66 -0.62 13.10 9.71
CA ALA A 66 -0.59 12.02 8.73
C ALA A 66 -1.73 11.00 8.94
N GLY A 67 -2.32 10.95 10.14
CA GLY A 67 -3.16 9.82 10.55
C GLY A 67 -2.31 8.66 11.06
N ASP A 68 -2.90 7.51 11.32
CA ASP A 68 -2.20 6.31 11.79
C ASP A 68 -1.70 5.49 10.58
N VAL A 69 -0.52 5.86 10.06
CA VAL A 69 0.00 5.28 8.80
C VAL A 69 0.65 3.92 9.00
N ASN A 70 0.97 3.57 10.26
CA ASN A 70 1.56 2.28 10.63
C ASN A 70 0.60 1.36 11.42
N GLY A 71 -0.62 1.81 11.71
CA GLY A 71 -1.66 1.04 12.39
C GLY A 71 -1.35 0.70 13.84
N ASP A 72 -0.50 1.48 14.52
CA ASP A 72 -0.13 1.26 15.92
C ASP A 72 -1.10 1.88 16.94
N GLY A 73 -2.09 2.62 16.43
CA GLY A 73 -3.12 3.31 17.19
C GLY A 73 -2.76 4.74 17.60
N PHE A 74 -1.68 5.32 17.08
CA PHE A 74 -1.28 6.70 17.33
C PHE A 74 -1.10 7.48 16.03
N ASP A 75 -1.77 8.64 15.92
CA ASP A 75 -1.60 9.53 14.77
C ASP A 75 -0.13 9.96 14.59
N ASP A 76 0.32 9.88 13.34
CA ASP A 76 1.65 10.23 12.88
C ASP A 76 1.70 11.65 12.30
N LEU A 77 2.92 12.11 11.99
CA LEU A 77 3.18 13.45 11.47
C LEU A 77 3.99 13.39 10.18
N ILE A 78 3.68 14.28 9.23
CA ILE A 78 4.49 14.48 8.02
C ILE A 78 5.07 15.90 7.95
N VAL A 79 6.37 16.00 7.65
CA VAL A 79 7.15 17.24 7.59
C VAL A 79 7.88 17.34 6.25
N GLY A 80 7.55 18.38 5.47
CA GLY A 80 8.17 18.67 4.18
C GLY A 80 9.44 19.52 4.29
N ALA A 81 10.51 19.08 3.62
CA ALA A 81 11.82 19.73 3.52
C ALA A 81 12.26 19.86 2.06
N HIS A 82 11.57 20.74 1.32
CA HIS A 82 11.77 20.87 -0.13
C HIS A 82 13.08 21.54 -0.55
N GLY A 83 13.81 22.12 0.41
CA GLY A 83 15.13 22.70 0.19
C GLY A 83 16.25 21.65 0.29
N ALA A 84 15.94 20.47 0.85
CA ALA A 84 16.92 19.42 1.11
C ALA A 84 17.66 19.00 -0.16
N ALA A 85 18.98 18.98 -0.04
CA ALA A 85 19.88 18.32 -0.96
C ALA A 85 20.17 16.90 -0.41
N ASP A 86 20.88 16.10 -1.19
CA ASP A 86 21.72 15.00 -0.68
C ASP A 86 21.22 13.56 -0.84
N ALA A 87 19.99 13.29 -1.26
CA ALA A 87 19.65 11.95 -1.77
C ALA A 87 19.89 11.85 -3.28
N ASN A 88 19.18 12.67 -4.06
CA ASN A 88 19.14 12.54 -5.53
C ASN A 88 19.50 13.86 -6.27
N GLY A 89 20.33 14.68 -5.62
CA GLY A 89 20.88 15.93 -6.15
C GLY A 89 20.26 17.20 -5.56
N ASP A 90 20.80 18.35 -5.95
CA ASP A 90 20.46 19.67 -5.39
C ASP A 90 18.95 19.94 -5.47
N ARG A 91 18.33 20.27 -4.34
CA ARG A 91 16.88 20.58 -4.23
C ARG A 91 15.97 19.50 -4.85
N SER A 92 16.40 18.23 -4.79
CA SER A 92 15.47 17.11 -5.01
C SER A 92 14.34 17.15 -3.97
N GLY A 93 14.66 17.59 -2.75
CA GLY A 93 13.72 17.72 -1.64
C GLY A 93 13.47 16.38 -0.95
N SER A 94 13.03 16.45 0.30
CA SER A 94 12.63 15.29 1.09
C SER A 94 11.37 15.58 1.89
N SER A 95 10.68 14.53 2.32
CA SER A 95 9.67 14.60 3.38
C SER A 95 9.99 13.56 4.45
N TYR A 96 9.58 13.83 5.68
CA TYR A 96 9.86 12.99 6.83
C TYR A 96 8.53 12.64 7.49
N VAL A 97 8.31 11.35 7.71
CA VAL A 97 7.19 10.83 8.50
C VAL A 97 7.75 10.49 9.87
N VAL A 98 7.10 10.96 10.94
CA VAL A 98 7.49 10.72 12.32
C VAL A 98 6.34 10.00 13.00
N PHE A 99 6.60 8.80 13.53
CA PHE A 99 5.55 8.00 14.14
C PHE A 99 5.12 8.53 15.51
N GLY A 100 3.81 8.57 15.72
CA GLY A 100 3.19 8.79 17.02
C GLY A 100 3.56 7.66 17.99
N LYS A 101 3.50 7.93 19.30
CA LYS A 101 3.69 6.87 20.32
C LYS A 101 3.24 7.28 21.71
N SER A 102 2.81 6.28 22.48
CA SER A 102 2.47 6.44 23.91
C SER A 102 3.66 6.74 24.83
N SER A 103 4.89 6.37 24.44
CA SER A 103 6.06 6.56 25.31
C SER A 103 6.49 8.02 25.44
N GLY A 104 5.86 8.93 24.69
CA GLY A 104 6.20 10.35 24.62
C GLY A 104 7.48 10.64 23.82
N PHE A 105 7.83 11.92 23.76
CA PHE A 105 9.00 12.44 23.05
C PHE A 105 9.90 13.19 24.03
N GLY A 106 11.20 13.30 23.71
CA GLY A 106 12.04 14.31 24.34
C GLY A 106 11.73 15.69 23.79
N ALA A 107 12.19 16.75 24.48
CA ALA A 107 12.03 18.14 24.05
C ALA A 107 12.45 18.42 22.58
N VAL A 108 13.41 17.64 22.06
CA VAL A 108 13.91 17.75 20.69
C VAL A 108 13.97 16.35 20.05
N PHE A 109 13.38 16.23 18.87
CA PHE A 109 13.47 15.10 17.95
C PHE A 109 14.25 15.56 16.70
N ASN A 110 15.20 14.77 16.21
CA ASN A 110 15.95 15.10 15.00
C ASN A 110 15.52 14.14 13.89
N VAL A 111 15.09 14.63 12.73
CA VAL A 111 14.68 13.72 11.63
C VAL A 111 15.86 12.91 11.06
N SER A 112 17.10 13.29 11.37
CA SER A 112 18.29 12.49 11.04
C SER A 112 18.43 11.21 11.88
N SER A 113 17.67 11.06 12.97
CA SER A 113 17.62 9.83 13.77
C SER A 113 16.44 8.92 13.42
N LEU A 114 15.80 9.16 12.27
CA LEU A 114 14.71 8.29 11.81
C LEU A 114 15.22 6.88 11.55
N ASP A 115 14.44 5.90 12.02
CA ASP A 115 14.61 4.48 11.78
C ASP A 115 13.24 3.80 11.71
N ASP A 116 13.27 2.52 11.35
CA ASP A 116 12.12 1.63 11.15
C ASP A 116 11.12 1.58 12.33
N THR A 117 11.49 2.09 13.51
CA THR A 117 10.64 2.08 14.72
C THR A 117 10.04 3.44 15.04
N ASN A 118 10.47 4.52 14.37
CA ASN A 118 10.08 5.88 14.73
C ASN A 118 9.75 6.79 13.54
N GLY A 119 9.83 6.27 12.31
CA GLY A 119 9.32 6.89 11.11
C GLY A 119 10.15 6.56 9.88
N PHE A 120 10.03 7.35 8.82
CA PHE A 120 10.81 7.14 7.60
C PHE A 120 10.98 8.42 6.78
N ARG A 121 11.85 8.35 5.78
CA ARG A 121 12.19 9.46 4.88
C ARG A 121 11.74 9.14 3.46
N LEU A 122 11.10 10.12 2.82
CA LEU A 122 10.73 10.10 1.41
C LEU A 122 11.63 11.06 0.64
N ASP A 123 12.32 10.58 -0.38
CA ASP A 123 13.28 11.36 -1.17
C ASP A 123 12.79 11.67 -2.56
N GLY A 124 13.00 12.93 -3.00
CA GLY A 124 12.68 13.36 -4.36
C GLY A 124 13.48 12.57 -5.39
N VAL A 125 12.90 12.37 -6.57
CA VAL A 125 13.44 11.43 -7.56
C VAL A 125 14.64 12.02 -8.29
N THR A 126 14.56 13.30 -8.67
CA THR A 126 15.65 13.99 -9.40
C THR A 126 15.94 15.39 -8.88
N THR A 127 17.06 15.95 -9.34
CA THR A 127 17.52 17.29 -8.97
C THR A 127 16.46 18.36 -9.30
N GLY A 128 16.17 19.23 -8.33
CA GLY A 128 15.35 20.42 -8.52
C GLY A 128 13.84 20.21 -8.44
N GLU A 129 13.36 18.98 -8.21
CA GLU A 129 11.92 18.65 -8.19
C GLU A 129 11.16 19.20 -6.96
N ARG A 130 11.89 19.48 -5.87
CA ARG A 130 11.34 20.03 -4.62
C ARG A 130 10.22 19.17 -4.03
N LEU A 131 10.44 17.86 -3.95
CA LEU A 131 9.56 16.96 -3.19
C LEU A 131 9.38 17.52 -1.76
N GLY A 132 8.16 17.45 -1.23
CA GLY A 132 7.85 17.94 0.11
C GLY A 132 7.58 19.44 0.17
N GLN A 133 7.40 20.10 -0.99
CA GLN A 133 6.93 21.50 -1.00
C GLN A 133 5.49 21.61 -0.49
N SER A 134 4.70 20.55 -0.63
CA SER A 134 3.39 20.38 0.00
C SER A 134 3.25 18.95 0.48
N VAL A 135 2.78 18.77 1.72
CA VAL A 135 2.48 17.47 2.33
C VAL A 135 1.10 17.51 2.97
N SER A 136 0.42 16.36 3.01
CA SER A 136 -0.83 16.16 3.72
C SER A 136 -1.02 14.68 4.06
N GLY A 137 -1.76 14.37 5.12
CA GLY A 137 -2.44 13.08 5.20
C GLY A 137 -3.51 13.02 4.10
N ALA A 138 -3.70 11.84 3.52
CA ALA A 138 -4.73 11.54 2.54
C ALA A 138 -5.91 10.76 3.15
N GLY A 139 -5.73 10.22 4.36
CA GLY A 139 -6.61 9.21 4.94
C GLY A 139 -6.41 7.86 4.24
N ASP A 140 -7.12 6.83 4.66
CA ASP A 140 -7.15 5.53 3.98
C ASP A 140 -7.87 5.67 2.61
N VAL A 141 -7.11 5.84 1.52
CA VAL A 141 -7.66 6.03 0.16
C VAL A 141 -7.78 4.72 -0.62
N ASN A 142 -7.12 3.65 -0.18
CA ASN A 142 -7.18 2.33 -0.81
C ASN A 142 -8.07 1.33 -0.03
N GLY A 143 -8.53 1.68 1.17
CA GLY A 143 -9.44 0.87 2.00
C GLY A 143 -8.76 -0.25 2.78
N ASP A 144 -7.44 -0.18 3.00
CA ASP A 144 -6.66 -1.25 3.64
C ASP A 144 -6.61 -1.14 5.18
N GLY A 145 -7.18 -0.06 5.73
CA GLY A 145 -7.24 0.20 7.17
C GLY A 145 -6.05 0.98 7.74
N PHE A 146 -5.11 1.44 6.90
CA PHE A 146 -4.02 2.34 7.28
C PHE A 146 -4.25 3.73 6.66
N ASP A 147 -3.90 4.80 7.37
CA ASP A 147 -3.99 6.13 6.76
C ASP A 147 -2.86 6.34 5.73
N ASP A 148 -3.19 6.94 4.58
CA ASP A 148 -2.24 7.20 3.50
C ASP A 148 -1.73 8.65 3.53
N LEU A 149 -0.67 8.90 2.76
CA LEU A 149 -0.01 10.19 2.64
C LEU A 149 -0.03 10.71 1.21
N ILE A 150 -0.01 12.04 1.05
CA ILE A 150 0.23 12.66 -0.25
C ILE A 150 1.34 13.72 -0.18
N VAL A 151 2.28 13.64 -1.12
CA VAL A 151 3.45 14.51 -1.21
C VAL A 151 3.58 15.13 -2.60
N GLY A 152 3.73 16.46 -2.66
CA GLY A 152 3.90 17.21 -3.90
C GLY A 152 5.36 17.44 -4.27
N ALA A 153 5.66 17.25 -5.56
CA ALA A 153 6.90 17.65 -6.23
C ALA A 153 6.55 18.56 -7.43
N PRO A 154 6.26 19.84 -7.21
CA PRO A 154 5.70 20.72 -8.24
C PRO A 154 6.68 21.05 -9.37
N ARG A 155 7.96 20.70 -9.24
CA ARG A 155 8.98 20.88 -10.29
C ARG A 155 9.45 19.57 -10.92
N ALA A 156 8.76 18.47 -10.64
CA ALA A 156 8.98 17.22 -11.36
C ALA A 156 8.65 17.39 -12.85
N ASN A 157 9.36 16.63 -13.69
CA ASN A 157 9.31 16.78 -15.14
C ASN A 157 8.84 15.53 -15.91
N PRO A 158 7.84 14.74 -15.44
CA PRO A 158 7.42 13.53 -16.14
C PRO A 158 6.90 13.81 -17.56
N ASN A 159 6.32 15.00 -17.79
CA ASN A 159 5.66 15.35 -19.05
C ASN A 159 6.12 16.70 -19.63
N GLY A 160 7.33 17.15 -19.27
CA GLY A 160 7.88 18.45 -19.67
C GLY A 160 8.25 19.32 -18.48
N ASN A 161 8.73 20.53 -18.76
CA ASN A 161 9.29 21.43 -17.75
C ASN A 161 8.27 21.82 -16.68
N ASP A 162 8.58 21.55 -15.41
CA ASP A 162 7.78 21.79 -14.21
C ASP A 162 6.32 21.30 -14.37
N SER A 163 6.11 20.17 -15.05
CA SER A 163 4.77 19.58 -15.19
C SER A 163 4.19 19.10 -13.85
N GLY A 164 5.06 18.93 -12.86
CA GLY A 164 4.71 18.54 -11.50
C GLY A 164 4.41 17.05 -11.36
N SER A 165 4.49 16.58 -10.13
CA SER A 165 4.03 15.25 -9.71
C SER A 165 3.45 15.34 -8.30
N SER A 166 2.49 14.47 -8.02
CA SER A 166 2.00 14.19 -6.68
C SER A 166 2.13 12.69 -6.46
N TYR A 167 2.66 12.31 -5.31
CA TYR A 167 2.87 10.92 -4.93
C TYR A 167 1.92 10.60 -3.78
N VAL A 168 1.18 9.51 -3.91
CA VAL A 168 0.44 8.90 -2.80
C VAL A 168 1.32 7.78 -2.25
N ILE A 169 1.48 7.73 -0.94
CA ILE A 169 2.22 6.69 -0.23
C ILE A 169 1.21 5.98 0.64
N PHE A 170 1.02 4.69 0.37
CA PHE A 170 0.08 3.89 1.14
C PHE A 170 0.63 3.54 2.53
N GLY A 171 -0.24 3.60 3.53
CA GLY A 171 0.04 3.16 4.88
C GLY A 171 0.29 1.64 4.93
N ARG A 172 1.02 1.18 5.95
CA ARG A 172 1.26 -0.26 6.20
C ARG A 172 1.85 -0.50 7.57
N SER A 173 1.57 -1.67 8.14
CA SER A 173 2.07 -2.07 9.46
C SER A 173 3.60 -2.10 9.61
N SER A 174 4.33 -2.22 8.50
CA SER A 174 5.79 -2.14 8.45
C SER A 174 6.21 -1.41 7.18
N PHE A 175 7.05 -0.39 7.33
CA PHE A 175 7.68 0.30 6.19
C PHE A 175 9.04 -0.28 5.82
N VAL A 176 9.46 -1.33 6.52
CA VAL A 176 10.60 -2.16 6.18
C VAL A 176 10.08 -3.28 5.29
N ASP A 177 10.68 -3.46 4.13
CA ASP A 177 10.43 -4.62 3.27
C ASP A 177 11.12 -5.85 3.89
N ASP A 178 10.70 -6.26 5.10
CA ASP A 178 11.09 -7.56 5.66
C ASP A 178 10.16 -8.60 5.03
N VAL A 179 10.60 -9.11 3.89
CA VAL A 179 9.91 -10.17 3.18
C VAL A 179 10.18 -11.46 3.92
N ASP A 180 9.14 -12.08 4.50
CA ASP A 180 9.27 -13.36 5.21
C ASP A 180 9.80 -14.46 4.29
N PHE A 181 9.38 -14.42 3.02
CA PHE A 181 9.76 -15.37 1.97
C PHE A 181 10.32 -14.63 0.75
N PRO A 182 11.60 -14.22 0.79
CA PRO A 182 12.23 -13.53 -0.32
C PRO A 182 12.62 -14.51 -1.43
N GLY A 183 12.12 -14.21 -2.63
CA GLY A 183 12.35 -14.93 -3.88
C GLY A 183 13.77 -14.88 -4.41
N THR A 184 14.05 -15.77 -5.35
CA THR A 184 15.26 -15.78 -6.17
C THR A 184 14.89 -15.61 -7.65
N PRO A 185 15.86 -15.47 -8.57
CA PRO A 185 15.54 -15.43 -10.00
C PRO A 185 15.14 -16.78 -10.63
N GLY A 186 14.73 -17.78 -9.86
CA GLY A 186 14.25 -19.05 -10.41
C GLY A 186 13.17 -19.69 -9.55
N ASP A 187 12.49 -20.69 -10.11
CA ASP A 187 11.30 -21.32 -9.54
C ASP A 187 11.45 -21.71 -8.05
N ASP A 188 10.81 -20.94 -7.18
CA ASP A 188 10.80 -21.10 -5.73
C ASP A 188 9.49 -21.72 -5.23
N ILE A 189 9.55 -22.32 -4.04
CA ILE A 189 8.37 -22.91 -3.38
C ILE A 189 8.32 -22.43 -1.94
N PHE A 190 7.36 -21.55 -1.68
CA PHE A 190 7.10 -21.00 -0.36
C PHE A 190 5.86 -21.62 0.28
N THR A 191 5.90 -21.70 1.61
CA THR A 191 4.80 -22.24 2.40
C THR A 191 4.77 -21.52 3.73
N GLY A 192 3.77 -20.65 3.85
CA GLY A 192 3.50 -19.86 5.04
C GLY A 192 2.92 -20.63 6.21
N THR A 193 2.53 -19.84 7.19
CA THR A 193 1.87 -20.23 8.42
C THR A 193 0.49 -19.57 8.52
N LYS A 194 0.07 -19.21 9.73
CA LYS A 194 -1.19 -18.51 10.00
C LYS A 194 -0.95 -17.05 10.41
N ALA A 195 0.32 -16.63 10.44
CA ALA A 195 0.69 -15.25 10.69
C ALA A 195 0.42 -14.43 9.43
N ALA A 196 0.37 -13.11 9.55
CA ALA A 196 0.48 -12.25 8.38
C ALA A 196 1.94 -12.33 7.89
N GLU A 197 2.13 -12.74 6.65
CA GLU A 197 3.45 -12.96 6.05
C GLU A 197 3.55 -12.30 4.67
N SER A 198 4.75 -11.86 4.28
CA SER A 198 5.03 -11.34 2.93
C SER A 198 5.81 -12.36 2.09
N PHE A 199 5.34 -12.58 0.87
CA PHE A 199 5.96 -13.45 -0.13
C PHE A 199 6.33 -12.65 -1.38
N GLU A 200 7.59 -12.78 -1.83
CA GLU A 200 8.03 -12.28 -3.13
C GLU A 200 8.58 -13.46 -3.94
N GLY A 201 8.06 -13.66 -5.15
CA GLY A 201 8.52 -14.69 -6.09
C GLY A 201 9.84 -14.33 -6.77
N GLY A 202 9.93 -13.11 -7.30
CA GLY A 202 11.09 -12.64 -8.04
C GLY A 202 10.97 -12.95 -9.53
N ASP A 203 11.97 -13.61 -10.13
CA ASP A 203 11.82 -14.16 -11.49
C ASP A 203 11.62 -15.67 -11.36
N GLY A 204 10.86 -16.31 -12.24
CA GLY A 204 10.66 -17.76 -12.18
C GLY A 204 9.18 -18.12 -12.20
N ASN A 205 8.86 -19.41 -12.15
CA ASN A 205 7.48 -19.86 -11.94
C ASN A 205 7.36 -20.33 -10.50
N ASP A 206 6.93 -19.42 -9.65
CA ASP A 206 6.97 -19.57 -8.21
C ASP A 206 5.68 -20.14 -7.66
N ARG A 207 5.81 -20.84 -6.52
CA ARG A 207 4.68 -21.45 -5.84
C ARG A 207 4.58 -20.94 -4.42
N MET A 208 3.64 -20.04 -4.19
CA MET A 208 3.37 -19.44 -2.89
C MET A 208 2.10 -20.04 -2.27
N ILE A 209 2.18 -20.42 -1.00
CA ILE A 209 1.06 -21.03 -0.28
C ILE A 209 0.85 -20.32 1.06
N GLY A 210 -0.15 -19.45 1.11
CA GLY A 210 -0.73 -18.94 2.36
C GLY A 210 -1.46 -20.05 3.10
N ARG A 211 -1.29 -20.11 4.42
CA ARG A 211 -2.02 -21.06 5.29
C ARG A 211 -2.94 -20.33 6.28
N GLY A 212 -3.34 -19.11 5.90
CA GLY A 212 -4.26 -18.19 6.59
C GLY A 212 -3.50 -17.00 7.17
N GLY A 213 -4.20 -15.97 7.63
CA GLY A 213 -3.58 -14.71 8.02
C GLY A 213 -3.65 -13.68 6.89
N ALA A 214 -3.37 -12.43 7.24
CA ALA A 214 -3.32 -11.32 6.29
C ALA A 214 -2.02 -11.34 5.50
N ASP A 215 -1.91 -12.31 4.60
CA ASP A 215 -0.74 -12.53 3.75
C ASP A 215 -0.69 -11.53 2.59
N SER A 216 0.51 -11.13 2.18
CA SER A 216 0.79 -10.36 0.97
C SER A 216 1.61 -11.20 -0.01
N PHE A 217 1.19 -11.29 -1.27
CA PHE A 217 1.88 -12.05 -2.31
C PHE A 217 2.24 -11.16 -3.49
N ASP A 218 3.51 -11.21 -3.92
CA ASP A 218 4.00 -10.67 -5.18
C ASP A 218 4.64 -11.80 -5.99
N GLY A 219 4.05 -12.13 -7.14
CA GLY A 219 4.56 -13.14 -8.08
C GLY A 219 5.85 -12.73 -8.78
N GLY A 220 5.98 -11.45 -9.13
CA GLY A 220 7.09 -10.97 -9.94
C GLY A 220 6.97 -11.41 -11.41
N ALA A 221 7.94 -12.14 -11.95
CA ALA A 221 8.01 -12.47 -13.37
C ALA A 221 7.99 -13.97 -13.64
N GLY A 222 6.91 -14.45 -14.26
CA GLY A 222 6.78 -15.81 -14.78
C GLY A 222 5.35 -16.29 -14.68
N ASN A 223 5.13 -17.60 -14.48
CA ASN A 223 3.77 -18.13 -14.36
C ASN A 223 3.62 -18.70 -12.96
N ASP A 224 3.15 -17.86 -12.06
CA ASP A 224 3.16 -18.09 -10.63
C ASP A 224 1.87 -18.77 -10.17
N TYR A 225 2.00 -19.47 -9.06
CA TYR A 225 0.89 -20.13 -8.40
C TYR A 225 0.80 -19.65 -6.96
N ILE A 226 -0.17 -18.77 -6.71
CA ILE A 226 -0.48 -18.21 -5.40
C ILE A 226 -1.67 -18.97 -4.83
N ARG A 227 -1.59 -19.45 -3.59
CA ARG A 227 -2.67 -20.23 -2.98
C ARG A 227 -3.12 -19.62 -1.65
N ILE A 228 -4.35 -19.12 -1.62
CA ILE A 228 -4.99 -18.49 -0.46
C ILE A 228 -5.94 -19.45 0.27
N LEU A 229 -6.12 -19.22 1.58
CA LEU A 229 -7.00 -20.05 2.43
C LEU A 229 -8.35 -19.36 2.77
N GLY A 230 -8.40 -18.04 2.69
CA GLY A 230 -9.56 -17.20 2.98
C GLY A 230 -9.49 -15.89 2.18
N ASP A 231 -10.43 -14.99 2.46
CA ASP A 231 -10.52 -13.62 1.95
C ASP A 231 -9.83 -12.61 2.89
N ASP A 232 -9.07 -13.09 3.87
CA ASP A 232 -8.35 -12.30 4.87
C ASP A 232 -6.97 -11.83 4.42
N PHE A 233 -6.55 -12.15 3.18
CA PHE A 233 -5.26 -11.70 2.62
C PHE A 233 -5.23 -10.17 2.47
N GLN A 234 -4.03 -9.60 2.58
CA GLN A 234 -3.82 -8.16 2.40
C GLN A 234 -3.70 -7.81 0.91
N HIS A 235 -2.92 -8.59 0.16
CA HIS A 235 -2.63 -8.29 -1.24
C HIS A 235 -2.24 -9.56 -2.02
N VAL A 236 -2.65 -9.64 -3.28
CA VAL A 236 -2.24 -10.67 -4.23
C VAL A 236 -1.94 -10.01 -5.57
N ASP A 237 -0.68 -10.01 -5.98
CA ASP A 237 -0.26 -9.64 -7.32
C ASP A 237 0.42 -10.84 -7.99
N GLY A 238 -0.10 -11.24 -9.15
CA GLY A 238 0.54 -12.27 -9.97
C GLY A 238 1.76 -11.76 -10.74
N GLY A 239 1.86 -10.46 -10.97
CA GLY A 239 2.94 -9.85 -11.73
C GLY A 239 2.83 -10.10 -13.23
N THR A 240 3.96 -10.45 -13.86
CA THR A 240 4.04 -10.64 -15.31
C THR A 240 4.05 -12.10 -15.72
N GLY A 241 3.00 -12.52 -16.43
CA GLY A 241 2.98 -13.76 -17.18
C GLY A 241 1.59 -14.38 -17.25
N ILE A 242 1.43 -15.60 -16.75
CA ILE A 242 0.11 -16.25 -16.69
C ILE A 242 -0.04 -16.86 -15.30
N ASP A 243 -0.69 -16.11 -14.43
CA ASP A 243 -0.63 -16.38 -13.02
C ASP A 243 -1.92 -17.04 -12.53
N THR A 244 -1.77 -17.88 -11.51
CA THR A 244 -2.85 -18.73 -11.01
C THR A 244 -3.10 -18.47 -9.52
N LEU A 245 -4.29 -17.95 -9.22
CA LEU A 245 -4.82 -17.89 -7.87
C LEU A 245 -5.59 -19.18 -7.53
N GLY A 246 -5.07 -19.96 -6.60
CA GLY A 246 -5.64 -21.22 -6.13
C GLY A 246 -6.36 -21.09 -4.79
N PHE A 247 -7.50 -21.78 -4.67
CA PHE A 247 -8.27 -21.81 -3.43
C PHE A 247 -7.87 -23.04 -2.59
N ALA A 248 -7.49 -22.84 -1.33
CA ALA A 248 -7.13 -23.90 -0.39
C ALA A 248 -8.22 -24.27 0.61
N GLY A 249 -9.27 -23.45 0.74
CA GLY A 249 -10.31 -23.60 1.75
C GLY A 249 -11.23 -24.80 1.53
N SER A 250 -12.06 -25.08 2.53
CA SER A 250 -13.09 -26.12 2.49
C SER A 250 -14.45 -25.49 2.22
N GLY A 251 -14.95 -25.58 0.99
CA GLY A 251 -16.17 -24.88 0.58
C GLY A 251 -15.99 -23.36 0.59
N PHE A 252 -14.84 -22.91 0.08
CA PHE A 252 -14.49 -21.50 0.07
C PHE A 252 -15.36 -20.75 -0.93
N ASN A 253 -15.96 -19.65 -0.47
CA ASN A 253 -16.74 -18.74 -1.31
C ASN A 253 -16.01 -17.40 -1.36
N LEU A 254 -15.51 -17.05 -2.53
CA LEU A 254 -14.90 -15.75 -2.77
C LEU A 254 -15.81 -14.91 -3.66
N ASP A 255 -16.18 -13.73 -3.18
CA ASP A 255 -16.83 -12.70 -3.98
C ASP A 255 -15.77 -11.72 -4.46
N LEU A 256 -15.41 -11.78 -5.76
CA LEU A 256 -14.34 -10.94 -6.31
C LEU A 256 -14.64 -9.46 -6.12
N SER A 257 -15.90 -9.03 -6.24
CA SER A 257 -16.28 -7.63 -6.03
C SER A 257 -15.96 -7.10 -4.63
N SER A 258 -15.74 -7.98 -3.65
CA SER A 258 -15.38 -7.61 -2.27
C SER A 258 -13.87 -7.49 -2.04
N VAL A 259 -13.05 -7.99 -2.96
CA VAL A 259 -11.58 -8.05 -2.81
C VAL A 259 -10.82 -7.60 -4.06
N ILE A 260 -11.52 -7.07 -5.07
CA ILE A 260 -10.93 -6.79 -6.39
C ILE A 260 -9.80 -5.76 -6.32
N ASP A 261 -9.90 -4.81 -5.38
CA ASP A 261 -8.86 -3.79 -5.15
C ASP A 261 -7.57 -4.39 -4.54
N ASN A 262 -7.63 -5.63 -4.04
CA ASN A 262 -6.52 -6.33 -3.41
C ASN A 262 -5.96 -7.47 -4.28
N ILE A 263 -6.48 -7.69 -5.49
CA ILE A 263 -6.01 -8.75 -6.39
C ILE A 263 -5.73 -8.19 -7.79
N HIS A 264 -4.50 -8.36 -8.28
CA HIS A 264 -4.08 -7.93 -9.62
C HIS A 264 -3.27 -9.01 -10.34
N GLY A 265 -3.16 -8.90 -11.67
CA GLY A 265 -2.30 -9.77 -12.47
C GLY A 265 -2.69 -11.25 -12.43
N ILE A 266 -3.97 -11.63 -12.36
CA ILE A 266 -4.40 -13.04 -12.31
C ILE A 266 -5.21 -13.44 -13.56
N GLU A 267 -4.65 -14.33 -14.38
CA GLU A 267 -5.34 -14.89 -15.55
C GLU A 267 -6.10 -16.19 -15.27
N THR A 268 -5.76 -16.91 -14.20
CA THR A 268 -6.38 -18.19 -13.85
C THR A 268 -6.81 -18.27 -12.39
N ILE A 269 -8.07 -18.61 -12.14
CA ILE A 269 -8.56 -19.02 -10.81
C ILE A 269 -8.75 -20.54 -10.78
N ALA A 270 -8.18 -21.19 -9.76
CA ALA A 270 -8.22 -22.63 -9.56
C ALA A 270 -8.97 -23.00 -8.26
N LEU A 271 -10.21 -23.48 -8.43
CA LEU A 271 -11.14 -23.89 -7.38
C LEU A 271 -10.87 -25.30 -6.82
N TYR A 272 -9.65 -25.82 -6.94
CA TYR A 272 -9.30 -27.18 -6.50
C TYR A 272 -9.17 -27.36 -4.98
N GLY A 273 -9.85 -26.52 -4.21
CA GLY A 273 -9.98 -26.64 -2.75
C GLY A 273 -10.73 -27.91 -2.35
N VAL A 274 -10.89 -28.10 -1.04
CA VAL A 274 -11.68 -29.23 -0.53
C VAL A 274 -13.16 -28.85 -0.54
N GLY A 275 -14.05 -29.78 -0.91
CA GLY A 275 -15.49 -29.50 -0.96
C GLY A 275 -15.89 -28.60 -2.13
N ASP A 276 -17.09 -28.04 -2.05
CA ASP A 276 -17.74 -27.30 -3.13
C ASP A 276 -17.42 -25.80 -3.01
N ASN A 277 -16.54 -25.29 -3.86
CA ASN A 277 -16.08 -23.91 -3.80
C ASN A 277 -16.88 -23.02 -4.77
N THR A 278 -17.07 -21.76 -4.39
CA THR A 278 -17.83 -20.80 -5.18
C THR A 278 -16.97 -19.57 -5.49
N LEU A 279 -17.02 -19.14 -6.74
CA LEU A 279 -16.49 -17.84 -7.19
C LEU A 279 -17.68 -16.98 -7.63
N THR A 280 -17.87 -15.84 -7.00
CA THR A 280 -18.83 -14.81 -7.45
C THR A 280 -18.05 -13.70 -8.15
N LEU A 281 -18.53 -13.27 -9.31
CA LEU A 281 -17.86 -12.25 -10.11
C LEU A 281 -18.83 -11.42 -10.96
N THR A 282 -18.36 -10.25 -11.39
CA THR A 282 -18.96 -9.45 -12.46
C THR A 282 -18.05 -9.41 -13.69
N ALA A 283 -18.56 -8.87 -14.81
CA ALA A 283 -17.72 -8.61 -15.98
C ALA A 283 -16.64 -7.55 -15.71
N GLN A 284 -16.90 -6.60 -14.81
CA GLN A 284 -15.92 -5.59 -14.41
C GLN A 284 -14.79 -6.24 -13.61
N ASP A 285 -15.10 -7.14 -12.68
CA ASP A 285 -14.10 -7.89 -11.92
C ASP A 285 -13.14 -8.66 -12.85
N VAL A 286 -13.64 -9.23 -13.96
CA VAL A 286 -12.79 -9.94 -14.95
C VAL A 286 -11.82 -8.99 -15.67
N ILE A 287 -12.23 -7.74 -15.91
CA ILE A 287 -11.40 -6.72 -16.54
C ILE A 287 -10.34 -6.23 -15.55
N ASP A 288 -10.73 -5.99 -14.29
CA ASP A 288 -9.86 -5.42 -13.26
C ASP A 288 -8.84 -6.44 -12.73
N LEU A 289 -9.11 -7.74 -12.89
CA LEU A 289 -8.23 -8.83 -12.45
C LEU A 289 -7.11 -9.18 -13.44
N SER A 290 -7.34 -8.99 -14.75
CA SER A 290 -6.41 -9.41 -15.81
C SER A 290 -5.81 -8.18 -16.52
N ASP A 291 -4.52 -7.94 -16.28
CA ASP A 291 -3.80 -6.78 -16.81
C ASP A 291 -3.51 -6.87 -18.32
N THR A 292 -3.72 -8.05 -18.93
CA THR A 292 -3.20 -8.35 -20.28
C THR A 292 -4.24 -8.71 -21.33
N THR A 293 -5.34 -9.37 -20.96
CA THR A 293 -6.23 -10.00 -21.97
C THR A 293 -7.73 -9.88 -21.71
N ASN A 294 -8.15 -9.21 -20.63
CA ASN A 294 -9.53 -9.21 -20.11
C ASN A 294 -10.15 -10.62 -20.07
N THR A 295 -9.31 -11.66 -19.96
CA THR A 295 -9.70 -13.05 -20.10
C THR A 295 -9.35 -13.82 -18.84
N LEU A 296 -10.38 -14.25 -18.11
CA LEU A 296 -10.21 -15.07 -16.92
C LEU A 296 -10.51 -16.55 -17.23
N LYS A 297 -9.60 -17.44 -16.84
CA LYS A 297 -9.82 -18.90 -16.85
C LYS A 297 -10.18 -19.38 -15.46
N VAL A 298 -11.32 -20.04 -15.32
CA VAL A 298 -11.72 -20.68 -14.07
C VAL A 298 -11.67 -22.18 -14.23
N LYS A 299 -10.93 -22.86 -13.36
CA LYS A 299 -10.80 -24.32 -13.32
C LYS A 299 -11.28 -24.84 -11.98
N GLY A 300 -12.00 -25.95 -11.98
CA GLY A 300 -12.49 -26.60 -10.76
C GLY A 300 -12.87 -28.05 -11.00
N ASN A 301 -13.35 -28.70 -9.96
CA ASN A 301 -13.85 -30.07 -9.95
C ASN A 301 -15.39 -30.07 -9.85
N VAL A 302 -15.97 -31.28 -9.81
CA VAL A 302 -17.42 -31.44 -9.66
C VAL A 302 -17.84 -31.01 -8.26
N GLY A 303 -18.76 -30.05 -8.19
CA GLY A 303 -19.23 -29.45 -6.93
C GLY A 303 -18.97 -27.94 -6.92
N ASP A 304 -17.91 -27.49 -7.59
CA ASP A 304 -17.58 -26.08 -7.70
C ASP A 304 -18.57 -25.31 -8.58
N SER A 305 -18.70 -24.02 -8.31
CA SER A 305 -19.62 -23.12 -9.03
C SER A 305 -19.04 -21.74 -9.29
N VAL A 306 -19.35 -21.17 -10.45
CA VAL A 306 -19.20 -19.73 -10.72
C VAL A 306 -20.58 -19.09 -10.75
N VAL A 307 -20.75 -17.98 -10.03
CA VAL A 307 -22.01 -17.24 -9.90
C VAL A 307 -21.83 -15.81 -10.39
N GLY A 308 -22.89 -15.21 -10.93
CA GLY A 308 -22.86 -13.85 -11.51
C GLY A 308 -23.10 -13.83 -13.01
N LEU A 309 -23.47 -14.98 -13.60
CA LEU A 309 -23.67 -15.15 -15.03
C LEU A 309 -25.15 -15.09 -15.44
N SER A 310 -26.08 -14.92 -14.51
CA SER A 310 -27.53 -14.92 -14.76
C SER A 310 -28.05 -13.75 -15.62
N SER A 311 -27.24 -12.71 -15.87
CA SER A 311 -27.62 -11.56 -16.71
C SER A 311 -26.40 -10.95 -17.42
N GLY A 312 -26.58 -10.43 -18.64
CA GLY A 312 -25.54 -9.66 -19.36
C GLY A 312 -24.54 -10.51 -20.16
N TRP A 313 -24.30 -11.75 -19.75
CA TRP A 313 -23.39 -12.66 -20.44
C TRP A 313 -23.98 -13.28 -21.70
N THR A 314 -23.13 -13.57 -22.68
CA THR A 314 -23.44 -14.31 -23.89
C THR A 314 -22.72 -15.66 -23.88
N ASP A 315 -23.44 -16.74 -24.19
CA ASP A 315 -22.89 -18.08 -24.32
C ASP A 315 -22.16 -18.26 -25.67
N GLY A 316 -20.85 -18.50 -25.62
CA GLY A 316 -19.99 -18.82 -26.76
C GLY A 316 -19.85 -20.32 -27.07
N GLY A 317 -20.47 -21.17 -26.24
CA GLY A 317 -20.42 -22.62 -26.31
C GLY A 317 -19.18 -23.24 -25.66
N VAL A 318 -19.08 -24.56 -25.76
CA VAL A 318 -17.96 -25.34 -25.23
C VAL A 318 -16.88 -25.52 -26.29
N HIS A 319 -15.65 -25.10 -25.97
CA HIS A 319 -14.46 -25.25 -26.81
C HIS A 319 -13.38 -26.00 -26.01
N GLY A 320 -13.15 -27.26 -26.35
CA GLY A 320 -12.23 -28.11 -25.59
C GLY A 320 -12.78 -28.41 -24.19
N ASN A 321 -12.04 -28.01 -23.15
CA ASN A 321 -12.40 -28.26 -21.75
C ASN A 321 -13.04 -27.05 -21.06
N PHE A 322 -13.38 -26.00 -21.81
CA PHE A 322 -13.95 -24.77 -21.28
C PHE A 322 -15.25 -24.40 -21.99
N HIS A 323 -16.21 -23.91 -21.20
CA HIS A 323 -17.37 -23.15 -21.64
C HIS A 323 -16.97 -21.67 -21.70
N THR A 324 -17.21 -21.02 -22.83
CA THR A 324 -16.89 -19.60 -23.03
C THR A 324 -18.11 -18.73 -22.78
N TYR A 325 -17.95 -17.70 -21.96
CA TYR A 325 -18.92 -16.63 -21.75
C TYR A 325 -18.27 -15.29 -22.05
N THR A 326 -19.02 -14.36 -22.64
CA THR A 326 -18.53 -13.01 -22.94
C THR A 326 -19.53 -11.95 -22.52
N GLN A 327 -19.05 -10.84 -21.97
CA GLN A 327 -19.86 -9.65 -21.69
C GLN A 327 -18.99 -8.42 -21.94
N ASP A 328 -19.42 -7.56 -22.88
CA ASP A 328 -18.61 -6.44 -23.36
C ASP A 328 -17.20 -6.89 -23.76
N ASP A 329 -16.15 -6.36 -23.12
CA ASP A 329 -14.75 -6.74 -23.38
C ASP A 329 -14.28 -7.92 -22.50
N ALA A 330 -15.07 -8.36 -21.52
CA ALA A 330 -14.72 -9.45 -20.63
C ALA A 330 -14.94 -10.82 -21.29
N VAL A 331 -13.96 -11.70 -21.15
CA VAL A 331 -14.01 -13.09 -21.61
C VAL A 331 -13.79 -14.04 -20.44
N LEU A 332 -14.73 -14.94 -20.22
CA LEU A 332 -14.66 -15.92 -19.14
C LEU A 332 -14.64 -17.33 -19.72
N LEU A 333 -13.62 -18.10 -19.34
CA LEU A 333 -13.42 -19.49 -19.76
C LEU A 333 -13.59 -20.40 -18.55
N ILE A 334 -14.76 -21.00 -18.39
CA ILE A 334 -15.10 -21.83 -17.23
C ILE A 334 -14.93 -23.31 -17.56
N GLY A 335 -14.17 -24.03 -16.75
CA GLY A 335 -13.96 -25.46 -16.94
C GLY A 335 -15.27 -26.23 -16.93
N VAL A 336 -15.46 -27.19 -17.85
CA VAL A 336 -16.73 -27.94 -18.04
C VAL A 336 -17.21 -28.75 -16.82
N ASN A 337 -16.37 -28.91 -15.80
CA ASN A 337 -16.74 -29.58 -14.54
C ASN A 337 -17.28 -28.61 -13.49
N VAL A 338 -17.19 -27.30 -13.73
CA VAL A 338 -17.66 -26.23 -12.85
C VAL A 338 -19.06 -25.83 -13.28
N THR A 339 -19.96 -25.72 -12.31
CA THR A 339 -21.35 -25.32 -12.56
C THR A 339 -21.48 -23.79 -12.67
N THR A 340 -22.49 -23.32 -13.41
CA THR A 340 -22.75 -21.87 -13.55
C THR A 340 -24.24 -21.56 -13.32
N ASP A 341 -24.56 -20.33 -12.95
CA ASP A 341 -25.93 -19.81 -12.86
C ASP A 341 -26.44 -19.22 -14.19
N PHE A 342 -25.73 -19.46 -15.30
CA PHE A 342 -26.13 -19.04 -16.64
C PHE A 342 -27.40 -19.78 -17.10
N ALA A 343 -28.35 -19.03 -17.68
CA ALA A 343 -29.69 -19.51 -18.03
C ALA A 343 -29.81 -20.13 -19.45
#